data_AF-A0A511B696-F1
#
_entry.id   AF-A0A511B696-F1
#
_cell.length_a   1.000
_cell.length_b   1.000
_cell.length_c   1.000
_cell.angle_alpha   90.00
_cell.angle_beta   90.00
_cell.angle_gamma   90.00
#
_symmetry.space_group_name_H-M   'P 1'
#
loop_
_entity.id
_entity.type
_entity.pdbx_description
1 polymer ?
#
loop_
_entity_poly.entity_id
_entity_poly.type
_entity_poly.pdbx_seq_one_letter_code
_entity_poly.pdbx_strand_id
1 'polypeptide(L)'
;MTFKALAFGICLALAAAVSASAWAGNQPKGQVDADYAVYLKGFHVLNAHASYQIEPWGYGGSTQIKPAGLISWFVTMDVTSRVQGRFTPDGNVQPVLFDSGGISRGKHRHVRLEFSDDTPKVTDLQPPESDREPVPDSSLPHTVDTLSGMAHLLHSLETTGKCNGSQIIFDGIRLSEMVVHGPVTADIPREQREFYSGPGLRCDFVGRQLAGFIKDSPNRAKLAAPQPGSVWFYRIDGLGLVPVRIEFSHPKLGRVTVVMQHAVNR
;
A
#
# COMPACT_ATOMS: atom_id res chain seq x y z
N MET A 1 80.45 41.14 -9.29
CA MET A 1 79.83 42.41 -9.72
C MET A 1 79.50 42.21 -11.20
N THR A 2 78.27 42.15 -11.70
CA THR A 2 77.01 42.78 -11.30
C THR A 2 75.88 42.05 -12.03
N PHE A 3 74.71 42.05 -11.40
CA PHE A 3 73.46 41.39 -11.78
C PHE A 3 73.00 41.63 -13.23
N LYS A 4 72.51 40.58 -13.90
CA LYS A 4 71.55 40.69 -15.02
C LYS A 4 70.17 40.23 -14.54
N ALA A 5 69.19 41.02 -14.94
CA ALA A 5 67.84 41.15 -14.39
C ALA A 5 66.96 39.89 -14.51
N LEU A 6 66.20 39.67 -13.44
CA LEU A 6 64.98 38.89 -13.35
C LEU A 6 63.77 39.76 -13.76
N ALA A 7 62.64 39.13 -14.10
CA ALA A 7 61.25 39.63 -14.30
C ALA A 7 60.77 39.63 -15.76
N PHE A 8 59.60 39.10 -16.15
CA PHE A 8 58.53 38.40 -15.44
C PHE A 8 57.75 37.64 -16.53
N GLY A 9 57.68 36.30 -16.43
CA GLY A 9 56.92 35.45 -17.36
C GLY A 9 55.77 34.79 -16.61
N ILE A 10 54.56 35.12 -17.02
CA ILE A 10 53.27 34.64 -16.50
C ILE A 10 53.16 33.12 -16.70
N CYS A 11 52.90 32.37 -15.63
CA CYS A 11 52.21 31.10 -15.74
C CYS A 11 51.35 30.86 -14.49
N LEU A 12 50.05 31.06 -14.68
CA LEU A 12 48.97 30.86 -13.74
C LEU A 12 48.68 29.35 -13.68
N ALA A 13 49.11 28.67 -12.61
CA ALA A 13 48.72 27.29 -12.35
C ALA A 13 47.53 27.28 -11.38
N LEU A 14 46.30 27.26 -11.91
CA LEU A 14 45.11 26.89 -11.15
C LEU A 14 45.20 25.40 -10.79
N ALA A 15 45.49 25.09 -9.54
CA ALA A 15 45.27 23.75 -9.00
C ALA A 15 43.77 23.55 -8.77
N ALA A 16 43.18 22.68 -9.58
CA ALA A 16 41.80 22.24 -9.45
C ALA A 16 41.63 21.36 -8.21
N ALA A 17 40.92 21.86 -7.20
CA ALA A 17 40.30 21.02 -6.18
C ALA A 17 38.81 20.89 -6.53
N VAL A 18 38.51 19.98 -7.46
CA VAL A 18 37.12 19.53 -7.68
C VAL A 18 36.79 18.60 -6.53
N SER A 19 36.15 19.16 -5.50
CA SER A 19 35.45 18.37 -4.49
C SER A 19 34.40 17.56 -5.20
N ALA A 20 34.66 16.27 -5.38
CA ALA A 20 33.66 15.29 -5.76
C ALA A 20 32.69 15.16 -4.57
N SER A 21 31.71 16.05 -4.51
CA SER A 21 30.49 15.81 -3.75
C SER A 21 29.90 14.53 -4.32
N ALA A 22 30.03 13.44 -3.56
CA ALA A 22 29.27 12.23 -3.82
C ALA A 22 27.80 12.60 -3.66
N TRP A 23 27.15 12.94 -4.78
CA TRP A 23 25.72 12.85 -4.90
C TRP A 23 25.42 11.38 -4.64
N ALA A 24 25.01 11.06 -3.40
CA ALA A 24 24.23 9.86 -3.15
C ALA A 24 23.00 10.02 -4.03
N GLY A 25 23.09 9.49 -5.26
CA GLY A 25 22.04 9.55 -6.25
C GLY A 25 20.84 8.87 -5.65
N ASN A 26 19.84 9.67 -5.28
CA ASN A 26 18.51 9.20 -4.99
C ASN A 26 17.99 8.65 -6.33
N GLN A 27 18.31 7.39 -6.63
CA GLN A 27 17.77 6.72 -7.80
C GLN A 27 16.25 6.79 -7.66
N PRO A 28 15.52 7.30 -8.67
CA PRO A 28 14.07 7.29 -8.63
C PRO A 28 13.64 5.85 -8.34
N LYS A 29 12.83 5.66 -7.30
CA LYS A 29 12.25 4.34 -7.05
C LYS A 29 11.36 4.04 -8.25
N GLY A 30 11.65 2.96 -8.93
CA GLY A 30 10.93 2.54 -10.11
C GLY A 30 9.45 2.31 -9.83
N GLN A 31 8.62 2.41 -10.87
CA GLN A 31 7.24 1.97 -10.76
C GLN A 31 7.23 0.47 -10.44
N VAL A 32 6.55 0.10 -9.35
CA VAL A 32 6.37 -1.29 -8.97
C VAL A 32 5.22 -1.86 -9.78
N ASP A 33 5.47 -2.92 -10.54
CA ASP A 33 4.47 -3.71 -11.25
C ASP A 33 4.56 -5.15 -10.75
N ALA A 34 3.57 -5.60 -9.99
CA ALA A 34 3.63 -6.85 -9.23
C ALA A 34 2.37 -7.70 -9.32
N ASP A 35 2.56 -9.01 -9.46
CA ASP A 35 1.50 -10.01 -9.48
C ASP A 35 1.45 -10.76 -8.15
N TYR A 36 0.24 -11.00 -7.65
CA TYR A 36 -0.04 -11.67 -6.39
C TYR A 36 -1.04 -12.79 -6.57
N ALA A 37 -0.81 -13.89 -5.84
CA ALA A 37 -1.78 -14.97 -5.67
C ALA A 37 -2.44 -14.85 -4.28
N VAL A 38 -3.76 -14.94 -4.23
CA VAL A 38 -4.54 -14.94 -2.99
C VAL A 38 -5.05 -16.34 -2.71
N TYR A 39 -4.76 -16.81 -1.51
CA TYR A 39 -5.15 -18.11 -1.01
C TYR A 39 -6.17 -17.96 0.11
N LEU A 40 -7.21 -18.79 0.05
CA LEU A 40 -8.20 -18.91 1.11
C LEU A 40 -8.18 -20.32 1.67
N LYS A 41 -7.89 -20.46 2.98
CA LYS A 41 -7.70 -21.78 3.62
C LYS A 41 -6.73 -22.70 2.84
N GLY A 42 -5.76 -22.09 2.16
CA GLY A 42 -4.75 -22.77 1.36
C GLY A 42 -5.12 -23.06 -0.10
N PHE A 43 -6.33 -22.75 -0.55
CA PHE A 43 -6.72 -22.85 -1.95
C PHE A 43 -6.45 -21.54 -2.69
N HIS A 44 -5.77 -21.59 -3.83
CA HIS A 44 -5.59 -20.42 -4.70
C HIS A 44 -6.94 -20.01 -5.30
N VAL A 45 -7.44 -18.84 -4.92
CA VAL A 45 -8.79 -18.38 -5.26
C VAL A 45 -8.80 -17.12 -6.11
N LEU A 46 -7.80 -16.23 -6.00
CA LEU A 46 -7.73 -15.00 -6.77
C LEU A 46 -6.30 -14.73 -7.26
N ASN A 47 -6.21 -14.02 -8.38
CA ASN A 47 -5.02 -13.30 -8.80
C ASN A 47 -5.27 -11.80 -8.61
N ALA A 48 -4.26 -11.09 -8.13
CA ALA A 48 -4.27 -9.63 -8.07
C ALA A 48 -3.03 -9.09 -8.77
N HIS A 49 -3.22 -8.10 -9.61
CA HIS A 49 -2.15 -7.31 -10.21
C HIS A 49 -2.15 -5.95 -9.54
N ALA A 50 -0.98 -5.43 -9.16
CA ALA A 50 -0.83 -4.11 -8.57
C ALA A 50 0.28 -3.35 -9.30
N SER A 51 -0.01 -2.11 -9.69
CA SER A 51 0.95 -1.20 -10.33
C SER A 51 0.93 0.13 -9.60
N TYR A 52 2.05 0.54 -8.99
CA TYR A 52 2.09 1.74 -8.14
C TYR A 52 3.46 2.41 -8.10
N GLN A 53 3.46 3.68 -7.73
CA GLN A 53 4.66 4.48 -7.51
C GLN A 53 4.50 5.25 -6.19
N ILE A 54 5.56 5.28 -5.40
CA ILE A 54 5.64 6.03 -4.14
C ILE A 54 6.85 6.94 -4.22
N GLU A 55 6.59 8.24 -4.19
CA GLU A 55 7.58 9.30 -4.15
C GLU A 55 7.56 10.00 -2.78
N PRO A 56 8.58 10.79 -2.45
CA PRO A 56 8.59 11.55 -1.20
C PRO A 56 7.40 12.51 -1.05
N TRP A 57 6.83 13.01 -2.15
CA TRP A 57 5.73 13.98 -2.15
C TRP A 57 4.34 13.37 -2.37
N GLY A 58 4.26 12.10 -2.78
CA GLY A 58 2.97 11.48 -3.03
C GLY A 58 3.04 10.10 -3.65
N TYR A 59 1.87 9.58 -3.98
CA TYR A 59 1.71 8.21 -4.46
C TYR A 59 0.55 8.11 -5.44
N GLY A 60 0.64 7.09 -6.29
CA GLY A 60 -0.44 6.72 -7.18
C GLY A 60 -0.33 5.24 -7.52
N GLY A 61 -1.46 4.63 -7.84
CA GLY A 61 -1.45 3.24 -8.25
C GLY A 61 -2.78 2.72 -8.70
N SER A 62 -2.76 1.47 -9.14
CA SER A 62 -3.92 0.72 -9.55
C SER A 62 -3.79 -0.74 -9.14
N THR A 63 -4.93 -1.40 -9.03
CA THR A 63 -5.01 -2.85 -8.82
C THR A 63 -6.05 -3.46 -9.75
N GLN A 64 -5.87 -4.72 -10.13
CA GLN A 64 -6.88 -5.52 -10.80
C GLN A 64 -6.96 -6.90 -10.14
N ILE A 65 -8.15 -7.33 -9.74
CA ILE A 65 -8.37 -8.60 -9.05
C ILE A 65 -9.31 -9.47 -9.86
N LYS A 66 -8.90 -10.71 -10.12
CA LYS A 66 -9.64 -11.72 -10.90
C LYS A 66 -9.69 -13.05 -10.16
N PRO A 67 -10.72 -13.90 -10.39
CA PRO A 67 -10.76 -15.24 -9.85
C PRO A 67 -9.66 -16.10 -10.46
N ALA A 68 -9.17 -17.07 -9.70
CA ALA A 68 -8.15 -18.02 -10.11
C ALA A 68 -8.55 -19.44 -9.70
N GLY A 69 -7.88 -20.45 -10.24
CA GLY A 69 -8.16 -21.85 -9.91
C GLY A 69 -9.59 -22.29 -10.24
N LEU A 70 -10.07 -23.31 -9.52
CA LEU A 70 -11.39 -23.94 -9.79
C LEU A 70 -12.57 -23.00 -9.52
N ILE A 71 -12.42 -21.96 -8.69
CA ILE A 71 -13.50 -21.01 -8.40
C ILE A 71 -13.82 -20.13 -9.62
N SER A 72 -12.88 -19.96 -10.55
CA SER A 72 -13.08 -19.19 -11.79
C SER A 72 -14.17 -19.78 -12.72
N TRP A 73 -14.51 -21.06 -12.57
CA TRP A 73 -15.60 -21.70 -13.32
C TRP A 73 -16.99 -21.33 -12.80
N PHE A 74 -17.09 -20.84 -11.57
CA PHE A 74 -18.37 -20.58 -10.88
C PHE A 74 -18.55 -19.12 -10.48
N VAL A 75 -17.48 -18.33 -10.50
CA VAL A 75 -17.48 -16.93 -10.05
C VAL A 75 -16.94 -16.03 -11.14
N THR A 76 -17.77 -15.11 -11.60
CA THR A 76 -17.32 -13.98 -12.42
C THR A 76 -16.96 -12.81 -11.51
N MET A 77 -15.70 -12.41 -11.54
CA MET A 77 -15.21 -11.24 -10.84
C MET A 77 -14.09 -10.59 -11.65
N ASP A 78 -14.12 -9.27 -11.78
CA ASP A 78 -13.04 -8.48 -12.34
C ASP A 78 -13.19 -7.09 -11.74
N VAL A 79 -12.35 -6.77 -10.75
CA VAL A 79 -12.43 -5.51 -10.01
C VAL A 79 -11.14 -4.76 -10.23
N THR A 80 -11.24 -3.55 -10.75
CA THR A 80 -10.11 -2.62 -10.90
C THR A 80 -10.26 -1.51 -9.89
N SER A 81 -9.17 -1.11 -9.25
CA SER A 81 -9.14 0.06 -8.37
C SER A 81 -8.00 0.99 -8.75
N ARG A 82 -8.16 2.28 -8.48
CA ARG A 82 -7.15 3.33 -8.64
C ARG A 82 -7.10 4.18 -7.39
N VAL A 83 -5.90 4.63 -7.04
CA VAL A 83 -5.67 5.50 -5.89
C VAL A 83 -4.68 6.60 -6.28
N GLN A 84 -4.89 7.78 -5.71
CA GLN A 84 -3.95 8.90 -5.79
C GLN A 84 -3.96 9.67 -4.48
N GLY A 85 -2.80 10.15 -4.06
CA GLY A 85 -2.67 11.03 -2.91
C GLY A 85 -1.28 11.62 -2.76
N ARG A 86 -1.10 12.34 -1.67
CA ARG A 86 0.12 13.07 -1.32
C ARG A 86 0.62 12.66 0.05
N PHE A 87 1.88 12.98 0.32
CA PHE A 87 2.38 13.01 1.68
C PHE A 87 2.56 14.46 2.11
N THR A 88 2.15 14.77 3.32
CA THR A 88 2.42 16.06 3.94
C THR A 88 3.90 16.16 4.33
N PRO A 89 4.44 17.37 4.60
CA PRO A 89 5.86 17.52 4.98
C PRO A 89 6.27 16.73 6.23
N ASP A 90 5.34 16.45 7.14
CA ASP A 90 5.49 15.63 8.33
C ASP A 90 5.32 14.11 8.06
N GLY A 91 5.11 13.72 6.80
CA GLY A 91 5.04 12.32 6.36
C GLY A 91 3.67 11.67 6.50
N ASN A 92 2.64 12.42 6.91
CA ASN A 92 1.26 11.92 6.96
C ASN A 92 0.68 11.77 5.55
N VAL A 93 -0.21 10.80 5.40
CA VAL A 93 -0.90 10.54 4.14
C VAL A 93 -2.07 11.50 3.95
N GLN A 94 -2.21 12.05 2.75
CA GLN A 94 -3.33 12.88 2.35
C GLN A 94 -3.92 12.31 1.04
N PRO A 95 -4.94 11.43 1.12
CA PRO A 95 -5.60 10.90 -0.07
C PRO A 95 -6.24 12.02 -0.90
N VAL A 96 -6.36 11.78 -2.20
CA VAL A 96 -7.04 12.69 -3.14
C VAL A 96 -8.20 11.96 -3.82
N LEU A 97 -7.95 10.74 -4.29
CA LEU A 97 -8.93 9.94 -5.03
C LEU A 97 -8.76 8.45 -4.70
N PHE A 98 -9.89 7.78 -4.48
CA PHE A 98 -10.00 6.33 -4.58
C PHE A 98 -11.19 5.98 -5.48
N ASP A 99 -10.97 5.13 -6.46
CA ASP A 99 -11.97 4.72 -7.44
C ASP A 99 -11.87 3.22 -7.63
N SER A 100 -12.97 2.47 -7.45
CA SER A 100 -12.97 1.02 -7.55
C SER A 100 -14.24 0.52 -8.19
N GLY A 101 -14.12 -0.28 -9.24
CA GLY A 101 -15.29 -0.85 -9.90
C GLY A 101 -15.01 -2.06 -10.78
N GLY A 102 -16.11 -2.66 -11.23
CA GLY A 102 -16.11 -3.82 -12.10
C GLY A 102 -17.17 -4.84 -11.69
N ILE A 103 -16.96 -6.11 -12.05
CA ILE A 103 -17.89 -7.20 -11.72
C ILE A 103 -17.52 -7.76 -10.36
N SER A 104 -18.44 -7.70 -9.40
CA SER A 104 -18.29 -8.27 -8.07
C SER A 104 -19.62 -8.80 -7.56
N ARG A 105 -19.61 -10.01 -6.97
CA ARG A 105 -20.82 -10.71 -6.52
C ARG A 105 -21.89 -10.82 -7.62
N GLY A 106 -21.46 -11.05 -8.86
CA GLY A 106 -22.34 -11.20 -10.03
C GLY A 106 -23.02 -9.91 -10.51
N LYS A 107 -22.62 -8.73 -10.02
CA LYS A 107 -23.16 -7.44 -10.47
C LYS A 107 -22.04 -6.46 -10.80
N HIS A 108 -22.32 -5.50 -11.67
CA HIS A 108 -21.48 -4.32 -11.79
C HIS A 108 -21.57 -3.50 -10.50
N ARG A 109 -20.42 -3.19 -9.94
CA ARG A 109 -20.30 -2.39 -8.73
C ARG A 109 -19.24 -1.32 -8.92
N HIS A 110 -19.46 -0.18 -8.32
CA HIS A 110 -18.55 0.95 -8.37
C HIS A 110 -18.61 1.75 -7.07
N VAL A 111 -17.47 2.25 -6.61
CA VAL A 111 -17.36 3.20 -5.51
C VAL A 111 -16.28 4.21 -5.87
N ARG A 112 -16.58 5.48 -5.66
CA ARG A 112 -15.64 6.59 -5.85
C ARG A 112 -15.65 7.50 -4.64
N LEU A 113 -14.46 7.71 -4.08
CA LEU A 113 -14.18 8.61 -2.97
C LEU A 113 -13.29 9.74 -3.47
N GLU A 114 -13.74 10.97 -3.26
CA GLU A 114 -12.93 12.17 -3.46
C GLU A 114 -12.69 12.81 -2.11
N PHE A 115 -11.43 13.17 -1.84
CA PHE A 115 -11.03 13.70 -0.55
C PHE A 115 -10.81 15.21 -0.67
N SER A 116 -11.49 15.97 0.19
CA SER A 116 -11.35 17.42 0.31
C SER A 116 -11.28 17.77 1.78
N ASP A 117 -10.36 18.65 2.17
CA ASP A 117 -10.16 19.04 3.57
C ASP A 117 -10.04 17.84 4.52
N ASP A 118 -9.27 16.84 4.07
CA ASP A 118 -9.01 15.58 4.79
C ASP A 118 -10.28 14.79 5.16
N THR A 119 -11.35 14.97 4.39
CA THR A 119 -12.62 14.27 4.56
C THR A 119 -13.03 13.61 3.24
N PRO A 120 -13.32 12.29 3.22
CA PRO A 120 -13.83 11.63 2.02
C PRO A 120 -15.27 12.02 1.75
N LYS A 121 -15.58 12.18 0.48
CA LYS A 121 -16.94 12.25 -0.05
C LYS A 121 -17.17 11.10 -1.02
N VAL A 122 -18.23 10.33 -0.79
CA VAL A 122 -18.69 9.33 -1.76
C VAL A 122 -19.34 10.05 -2.93
N THR A 123 -18.68 10.10 -4.08
CA THR A 123 -19.18 10.78 -5.29
C THR A 123 -19.89 9.82 -6.25
N ASP A 124 -19.59 8.53 -6.14
CA ASP A 124 -20.34 7.47 -6.84
C ASP A 124 -20.38 6.20 -5.99
N LEU A 125 -21.54 5.55 -5.93
CA LEU A 125 -21.74 4.27 -5.26
C LEU A 125 -22.84 3.48 -5.95
N GLN A 126 -22.45 2.46 -6.70
CA GLN A 126 -23.36 1.66 -7.51
C GLN A 126 -23.18 0.16 -7.22
N PRO A 127 -24.29 -0.59 -7.06
CA PRO A 127 -25.60 -0.06 -6.64
C PRO A 127 -25.49 0.57 -5.24
N PRO A 128 -26.47 1.41 -4.83
CA PRO A 128 -26.57 1.87 -3.45
C PRO A 128 -26.61 0.69 -2.46
N GLU A 129 -25.91 0.80 -1.33
CA GLU A 129 -25.88 -0.22 -0.27
C GLU A 129 -26.88 0.15 0.85
N SER A 130 -28.13 -0.29 0.71
CA SER A 130 -29.22 0.03 1.65
C SER A 130 -29.35 -0.95 2.83
N ASP A 131 -28.64 -2.08 2.79
CA ASP A 131 -28.66 -3.16 3.78
C ASP A 131 -27.68 -2.93 4.94
N ARG A 132 -27.07 -1.74 5.05
CA ARG A 132 -26.05 -1.42 6.06
C ARG A 132 -26.52 -0.42 7.11
N GLU A 133 -26.00 -0.59 8.32
CA GLU A 133 -25.98 0.43 9.36
C GLU A 133 -25.30 1.71 8.80
N PRO A 134 -25.82 2.91 9.10
CA PRO A 134 -25.23 4.14 8.61
C PRO A 134 -23.81 4.33 9.16
N VAL A 135 -22.94 4.93 8.35
CA VAL A 135 -21.66 5.48 8.81
C VAL A 135 -21.89 6.93 9.21
N PRO A 136 -21.63 7.35 10.46
CA PRO A 136 -21.84 8.74 10.86
C PRO A 136 -20.88 9.68 10.14
N ASP A 137 -21.39 10.77 9.55
CA ASP A 137 -20.57 11.77 8.85
C ASP A 137 -19.49 12.37 9.75
N SER A 138 -19.76 12.50 11.05
CA SER A 138 -18.80 12.98 12.05
C SER A 138 -17.59 12.05 12.25
N SER A 139 -17.62 10.84 11.69
CA SER A 139 -16.54 9.85 11.76
C SER A 139 -15.69 9.78 10.49
N LEU A 140 -16.01 10.58 9.47
CA LEU A 140 -15.31 10.61 8.18
C LEU A 140 -14.05 11.48 8.13
N PRO A 141 -13.95 12.62 8.86
CA PRO A 141 -12.70 13.41 8.85
C PRO A 141 -11.48 12.56 9.26
N HIS A 142 -10.34 12.82 8.61
CA HIS A 142 -9.05 12.14 8.83
C HIS A 142 -9.02 10.64 8.49
N THR A 143 -10.03 10.14 7.78
CA THR A 143 -10.05 8.76 7.28
C THR A 143 -9.33 8.66 5.93
N VAL A 144 -8.87 7.46 5.61
CA VAL A 144 -8.20 7.16 4.32
C VAL A 144 -8.83 5.95 3.67
N ASP A 145 -8.63 5.73 2.38
CA ASP A 145 -8.98 4.45 1.77
C ASP A 145 -7.91 3.37 2.01
N THR A 146 -8.24 2.12 1.66
CA THR A 146 -7.37 0.95 1.92
C THR A 146 -6.02 1.04 1.22
N LEU A 147 -5.96 1.55 -0.01
CA LEU A 147 -4.71 1.65 -0.77
C LEU A 147 -3.86 2.82 -0.27
N SER A 148 -4.49 3.93 0.10
CA SER A 148 -3.81 5.05 0.77
C SER A 148 -3.23 4.65 2.12
N GLY A 149 -3.93 3.82 2.90
CA GLY A 149 -3.39 3.23 4.14
C GLY A 149 -2.15 2.38 3.91
N MET A 150 -2.12 1.56 2.85
CA MET A 150 -0.93 0.79 2.46
C MET A 150 0.22 1.69 1.99
N ALA A 151 -0.08 2.73 1.21
CA ALA A 151 0.91 3.72 0.78
C ALA A 151 1.54 4.45 1.97
N HIS A 152 0.73 4.82 2.97
CA HIS A 152 1.21 5.41 4.22
C HIS A 152 2.15 4.46 4.97
N LEU A 153 1.76 3.19 5.11
CA LEU A 153 2.57 2.17 5.77
C LEU A 153 3.93 1.98 5.07
N LEU A 154 3.94 1.86 3.75
CA LEU A 154 5.15 1.74 2.95
C LEU A 154 6.04 2.99 3.05
N HIS A 155 5.45 4.17 2.95
CA HIS A 155 6.17 5.44 3.08
C HIS A 155 6.80 5.58 4.46
N SER A 156 6.04 5.33 5.53
CA SER A 156 6.53 5.38 6.92
C SER A 156 7.68 4.39 7.15
N LEU A 157 7.56 3.17 6.61
CA LEU A 157 8.62 2.16 6.72
C LEU A 157 9.89 2.58 5.97
N GLU A 158 9.76 3.20 4.80
CA GLU A 158 10.90 3.68 4.01
C GLU A 158 11.58 4.92 4.61
N THR A 159 10.82 5.85 5.20
CA THR A 159 11.36 7.12 5.71
C THR A 159 11.81 7.04 7.16
N THR A 160 11.13 6.24 7.98
CA THR A 160 11.38 6.17 9.43
C THR A 160 11.94 4.82 9.89
N GLY A 161 11.88 3.79 9.04
CA GLY A 161 12.21 2.42 9.44
C GLY A 161 11.20 1.80 10.42
N LYS A 162 10.03 2.42 10.62
CA LYS A 162 8.99 1.98 11.55
C LYS A 162 7.65 1.82 10.84
N CYS A 163 6.76 1.01 11.42
CA CYS A 163 5.37 0.89 10.98
C CYS A 163 4.36 1.05 12.13
N ASN A 164 4.78 1.64 13.24
CA ASN A 164 3.89 1.89 14.38
C ASN A 164 2.91 3.00 14.02
N GLY A 165 1.62 2.74 14.15
CA GLY A 165 0.59 3.72 13.86
C GLY A 165 -0.82 3.16 13.97
N SER A 166 -1.79 4.05 13.85
CA SER A 166 -3.20 3.70 13.73
C SER A 166 -3.84 4.53 12.64
N GLN A 167 -4.76 3.93 11.89
CA GLN A 167 -5.48 4.59 10.83
C GLN A 167 -6.94 4.14 10.81
N ILE A 168 -7.84 5.10 10.64
CA ILE A 168 -9.23 4.80 10.30
C ILE A 168 -9.37 4.76 8.79
N ILE A 169 -9.86 3.63 8.29
CA ILE A 169 -10.05 3.34 6.88
C ILE A 169 -11.55 3.44 6.55
N PHE A 170 -11.88 4.25 5.56
CA PHE A 170 -13.20 4.33 4.95
C PHE A 170 -13.16 3.81 3.52
N ASP A 171 -13.98 2.81 3.19
CA ASP A 171 -14.04 2.22 1.85
C ASP A 171 -15.28 2.63 1.05
N GLY A 172 -15.95 3.69 1.50
CA GLY A 172 -17.21 4.21 0.95
C GLY A 172 -18.46 3.67 1.61
N ILE A 173 -18.38 2.54 2.30
CA ILE A 173 -19.55 1.91 2.94
C ILE A 173 -19.27 1.36 4.35
N ARG A 174 -18.01 1.28 4.76
CA ARG A 174 -17.58 0.79 6.08
C ARG A 174 -16.45 1.65 6.63
N LEU A 175 -16.44 1.80 7.95
CA LEU A 175 -15.26 2.26 8.70
C LEU A 175 -14.57 1.08 9.35
N SER A 176 -13.25 1.03 9.26
CA SER A 176 -12.41 0.06 9.96
C SER A 176 -11.23 0.75 10.62
N GLU A 177 -10.85 0.33 11.81
CA GLU A 177 -9.59 0.72 12.42
C GLU A 177 -8.52 -0.32 12.04
N MET A 178 -7.32 0.17 11.72
CA MET A 178 -6.11 -0.63 11.58
C MET A 178 -5.04 -0.08 12.51
N VAL A 179 -4.58 -0.88 13.46
CA VAL A 179 -3.45 -0.56 14.32
C VAL A 179 -2.28 -1.44 13.92
N VAL A 180 -1.14 -0.83 13.61
CA VAL A 180 0.06 -1.52 13.09
C VAL A 180 1.24 -1.30 14.04
N HIS A 181 2.08 -2.32 14.18
CA HIS A 181 3.26 -2.32 15.04
C HIS A 181 4.47 -2.96 14.35
N GLY A 182 5.66 -2.49 14.70
CA GLY A 182 6.94 -3.02 14.21
C GLY A 182 7.79 -1.98 13.44
N PRO A 183 8.65 -2.42 12.51
CA PRO A 183 8.82 -3.79 12.05
C PRO A 183 9.66 -4.63 13.01
N VAL A 184 9.59 -5.95 12.85
CA VAL A 184 10.61 -6.90 13.32
C VAL A 184 11.21 -7.61 12.12
N THR A 185 12.49 -7.98 12.19
CA THR A 185 13.05 -8.90 11.19
C THR A 185 12.54 -10.31 11.46
N ALA A 186 11.87 -10.91 10.48
CA ALA A 186 11.35 -12.26 10.59
C ALA A 186 11.41 -12.96 9.22
N ASP A 187 11.61 -14.27 9.22
CA ASP A 187 11.56 -15.05 7.98
C ASP A 187 10.18 -14.95 7.33
N ILE A 188 10.18 -14.80 6.01
CA ILE A 188 8.99 -14.90 5.18
C ILE A 188 8.57 -16.38 5.15
N PRO A 189 7.35 -16.71 5.59
CA PRO A 189 6.84 -18.09 5.51
C PRO A 189 6.96 -18.65 4.09
N ARG A 190 7.26 -19.95 3.97
CA ARG A 190 7.40 -20.68 2.69
C ARG A 190 6.19 -21.57 2.38
N GLU A 191 5.02 -21.16 2.86
CA GLU A 191 3.73 -21.80 2.58
C GLU A 191 3.02 -21.08 1.42
N GLN A 192 2.99 -21.70 0.23
CA GLN A 192 2.25 -21.29 -1.00
C GLN A 192 3.08 -20.73 -2.17
N ARG A 193 4.16 -21.42 -2.57
CA ARG A 193 4.96 -21.13 -3.79
C ARG A 193 5.45 -19.66 -3.84
N GLU A 194 6.02 -19.21 -2.74
CA GLU A 194 6.57 -17.87 -2.62
C GLU A 194 7.71 -17.63 -3.59
N PHE A 195 7.69 -16.47 -4.24
CA PHE A 195 8.81 -16.02 -5.06
C PHE A 195 10.00 -15.53 -4.21
N TYR A 196 9.72 -14.95 -3.04
CA TYR A 196 10.72 -14.44 -2.10
C TYR A 196 10.77 -15.30 -0.84
N SER A 197 11.97 -15.50 -0.29
CA SER A 197 12.18 -16.24 0.96
C SER A 197 13.35 -15.65 1.74
N GLY A 198 13.45 -16.01 3.02
CA GLY A 198 14.46 -15.48 3.94
C GLY A 198 13.94 -14.30 4.77
N PRO A 199 14.83 -13.51 5.39
CA PRO A 199 14.44 -12.46 6.32
C PRO A 199 13.75 -11.30 5.60
N GLY A 200 12.57 -10.94 6.08
CA GLY A 200 11.83 -9.74 5.68
C GLY A 200 11.55 -8.82 6.87
N LEU A 201 11.11 -7.60 6.58
CA LEU A 201 10.58 -6.68 7.60
C LEU A 201 9.10 -7.00 7.81
N ARG A 202 8.75 -7.57 8.98
CA ARG A 202 7.37 -7.90 9.32
C ARG A 202 6.74 -6.79 10.15
N CYS A 203 5.60 -6.29 9.71
CA CYS A 203 4.71 -5.45 10.50
C CYS A 203 3.47 -6.25 10.87
N ASP A 204 3.16 -6.29 12.17
CA ASP A 204 1.96 -6.94 12.68
C ASP A 204 0.85 -5.90 12.81
N PHE A 205 -0.38 -6.26 12.45
CA PHE A 205 -1.52 -5.37 12.51
C PHE A 205 -2.75 -6.02 13.14
N VAL A 206 -3.63 -5.18 13.66
CA VAL A 206 -4.91 -5.55 14.21
C VAL A 206 -5.98 -4.70 13.55
N GLY A 207 -6.92 -5.36 12.87
CA GLY A 207 -8.03 -4.72 12.19
C GLY A 207 -9.36 -4.96 12.90
N ARG A 208 -10.27 -3.97 12.91
CA ARG A 208 -11.66 -4.18 13.31
C ARG A 208 -12.60 -3.23 12.57
N GLN A 209 -13.81 -3.67 12.29
CA GLN A 209 -14.84 -2.80 11.72
C GLN A 209 -15.46 -1.93 12.82
N LEU A 210 -15.67 -0.65 12.53
CA LEU A 210 -16.25 0.34 13.45
C LEU A 210 -17.69 0.72 13.08
N ALA A 211 -18.00 0.80 11.79
CA ALA A 211 -19.32 1.19 11.29
C ALA A 211 -19.60 0.56 9.90
N GLY A 212 -20.82 0.72 9.39
CA GLY A 212 -21.21 0.17 8.08
C GLY A 212 -21.47 -1.34 8.08
N PHE A 213 -21.83 -1.90 9.23
CA PHE A 213 -22.18 -3.32 9.35
C PHE A 213 -23.43 -3.63 8.55
N ILE A 214 -23.55 -4.84 8.02
CA ILE A 214 -24.82 -5.31 7.44
C ILE A 214 -25.85 -5.40 8.57
N LYS A 215 -27.04 -4.83 8.36
CA LYS A 215 -28.17 -4.88 9.29
C LYS A 215 -28.49 -6.33 9.65
N ASP A 216 -28.72 -6.60 10.93
CA ASP A 216 -29.10 -7.91 11.46
C ASP A 216 -28.10 -9.05 11.16
N SER A 217 -26.87 -8.72 10.75
CA SER A 217 -25.86 -9.72 10.44
C SER A 217 -25.43 -10.48 11.70
N PRO A 218 -25.51 -11.83 11.72
CA PRO A 218 -25.06 -12.64 12.86
C PRO A 218 -23.53 -12.56 13.07
N ASN A 219 -22.80 -11.98 12.12
CA ASN A 219 -21.36 -11.80 12.18
C ASN A 219 -20.94 -10.40 12.66
N ARG A 220 -21.88 -9.52 13.03
CA ARG A 220 -21.56 -8.14 13.47
C ARG A 220 -20.51 -8.13 14.58
N ALA A 221 -20.73 -8.89 15.66
CA ALA A 221 -19.80 -8.97 16.79
C ALA A 221 -18.42 -9.51 16.36
N LYS A 222 -18.37 -10.49 15.46
CA LYS A 222 -17.11 -11.05 14.95
C LYS A 222 -16.33 -10.04 14.09
N LEU A 223 -17.03 -9.21 13.31
CA LEU A 223 -16.41 -8.17 12.48
C LEU A 223 -15.91 -6.98 13.32
N ALA A 224 -16.58 -6.69 14.43
CA ALA A 224 -16.17 -5.67 15.39
C ALA A 224 -15.02 -6.11 16.31
N ALA A 225 -14.81 -7.43 16.43
CA ALA A 225 -13.74 -8.00 17.23
C ALA A 225 -12.37 -7.81 16.54
N PRO A 226 -11.30 -7.52 17.32
CA PRO A 226 -9.93 -7.45 16.80
C PRO A 226 -9.53 -8.68 15.97
N GLN A 227 -9.03 -8.44 14.75
CA GLN A 227 -8.52 -9.47 13.85
C GLN A 227 -7.02 -9.24 13.61
N PRO A 228 -6.15 -10.15 14.07
CA PRO A 228 -4.71 -10.01 13.84
C PRO A 228 -4.34 -10.39 12.40
N GLY A 229 -3.28 -9.77 11.92
CA GLY A 229 -2.61 -10.10 10.68
C GLY A 229 -1.17 -9.62 10.68
N SER A 230 -0.45 -9.99 9.63
CA SER A 230 0.96 -9.65 9.44
C SER A 230 1.21 -9.36 7.97
N VAL A 231 2.10 -8.40 7.69
CA VAL A 231 2.62 -8.12 6.36
C VAL A 231 4.15 -8.18 6.40
N TRP A 232 4.74 -8.84 5.43
CA TRP A 232 6.19 -8.90 5.24
C TRP A 232 6.56 -8.05 4.04
N PHE A 233 7.56 -7.19 4.25
CA PHE A 233 8.18 -6.38 3.22
C PHE A 233 9.58 -6.91 2.91
N TYR A 234 9.93 -6.88 1.64
CA TYR A 234 11.26 -7.20 1.16
C TYR A 234 11.81 -6.04 0.34
N ARG A 235 13.10 -5.74 0.49
CA ARG A 235 13.75 -4.70 -0.32
C ARG A 235 14.22 -5.32 -1.63
N ILE A 236 13.72 -4.81 -2.75
CA ILE A 236 14.10 -5.23 -4.09
C ILE A 236 14.87 -4.10 -4.75
N ASP A 237 16.02 -4.43 -5.34
CA ASP A 237 16.85 -3.45 -6.03
C ASP A 237 16.07 -2.75 -7.15
N GLY A 238 16.14 -1.41 -7.18
CA GLY A 238 15.39 -0.58 -8.13
C GLY A 238 13.92 -0.33 -7.78
N LEU A 239 13.29 -1.13 -6.92
CA LEU A 239 11.88 -0.99 -6.51
C LEU A 239 11.69 -0.48 -5.08
N GLY A 240 12.69 -0.63 -4.21
CA GLY A 240 12.58 -0.29 -2.79
C GLY A 240 11.86 -1.38 -1.99
N LEU A 241 11.19 -1.01 -0.90
CA LEU A 241 10.40 -1.94 -0.08
C LEU A 241 9.08 -2.27 -0.77
N VAL A 242 8.83 -3.56 -0.91
CA VAL A 242 7.64 -4.10 -1.57
C VAL A 242 6.97 -5.13 -0.64
N PRO A 243 5.64 -5.12 -0.46
CA PRO A 243 4.96 -6.13 0.33
C PRO A 243 5.00 -7.46 -0.41
N VAL A 244 5.70 -8.46 0.13
CA VAL A 244 5.85 -9.76 -0.53
C VAL A 244 4.87 -10.81 -0.01
N ARG A 245 4.34 -10.60 1.20
CA ARG A 245 3.35 -11.49 1.81
C ARG A 245 2.44 -10.75 2.78
N ILE A 246 1.16 -11.08 2.76
CA ILE A 246 0.18 -10.63 3.77
C ILE A 246 -0.59 -11.84 4.28
N GLU A 247 -0.77 -11.93 5.58
CA GLU A 247 -1.60 -12.95 6.23
C GLU A 247 -2.58 -12.30 7.20
N PHE A 248 -3.83 -12.75 7.20
CA PHE A 248 -4.81 -12.36 8.21
C PHE A 248 -5.95 -13.37 8.30
N SER A 249 -6.67 -13.35 9.42
CA SER A 249 -7.90 -14.12 9.58
C SER A 249 -9.11 -13.24 9.27
N HIS A 250 -9.90 -13.64 8.27
CA HIS A 250 -11.16 -12.98 7.98
C HIS A 250 -12.31 -13.72 8.68
N PRO A 251 -13.15 -13.05 9.50
CA PRO A 251 -14.19 -13.70 10.32
C PRO A 251 -15.16 -14.63 9.58
N LYS A 252 -15.41 -14.37 8.29
CA LYS A 252 -16.32 -15.18 7.45
C LYS A 252 -15.58 -16.19 6.57
N LEU A 253 -14.33 -15.91 6.19
CA LEU A 253 -13.64 -16.66 5.14
C LEU A 253 -12.57 -17.59 5.72
N GLY A 254 -12.03 -17.29 6.91
CA GLY A 254 -10.91 -18.00 7.51
C GLY A 254 -9.57 -17.34 7.18
N ARG A 255 -8.48 -18.11 7.24
CA ARG A 255 -7.12 -17.64 6.92
C ARG A 255 -7.03 -17.23 5.46
N VAL A 256 -6.64 -15.97 5.23
CA VAL A 256 -6.31 -15.39 3.93
C VAL A 256 -4.81 -15.17 3.88
N THR A 257 -4.21 -15.57 2.77
CA THR A 257 -2.79 -15.34 2.48
C THR A 257 -2.67 -14.71 1.11
N VAL A 258 -1.96 -13.59 1.00
CA VAL A 258 -1.60 -12.93 -0.26
C VAL A 258 -0.11 -13.10 -0.44
N VAL A 259 0.33 -13.63 -1.58
CA VAL A 259 1.73 -13.94 -1.87
C VAL A 259 2.13 -13.33 -3.19
N MET A 260 3.21 -12.55 -3.18
CA MET A 260 3.80 -12.06 -4.43
C MET A 260 4.35 -13.22 -5.26
N GLN A 261 3.98 -13.25 -6.53
CA GLN A 261 4.41 -14.23 -7.51
C GLN A 261 5.53 -13.68 -8.40
N HIS A 262 5.51 -12.37 -8.66
CA HIS A 262 6.46 -11.70 -9.55
C HIS A 262 6.42 -10.18 -9.31
N ALA A 263 7.54 -9.48 -9.54
CA ALA A 263 7.60 -8.02 -9.58
C ALA A 263 8.66 -7.54 -10.57
N VAL A 264 8.35 -6.48 -11.33
CA VAL A 264 9.28 -5.82 -12.26
C VAL A 264 9.26 -4.31 -12.08
N ASN A 265 10.37 -3.68 -12.45
CA ASN A 265 10.49 -2.24 -12.63
C ASN A 265 10.10 -1.90 -14.08
N ARG A 266 9.13 -1.01 -14.27
CA ARG A 266 8.72 -0.52 -15.60
C ARG A 266 9.01 0.96 -15.77
#